data_AF-A0A4R6WR20-F1
#
_entry.id   AF-A0A4R6WR20-F1
#
_cell.length_a   1.000
_cell.length_b   1.000
_cell.length_c   1.000
_cell.angle_alpha   90.00
_cell.angle_beta   90.00
_cell.angle_gamma   90.00
#
_symmetry.space_group_name_H-M   'P 1'
#
loop_
_entity.id
_entity.type
_entity.pdbx_description
1 polymer ?
#
loop_
_entity_poly.entity_id
_entity_poly.type
_entity_poly.pdbx_seq_one_letter_code
_entity_poly.pdbx_strand_id
1 'polypeptide(L)'
;MIDFEKHGSLLEEFKTADKLIRLGFGELQNIDGTNDFYFLPFQLLSQGFERTMKAYICAVYYHRHEEYPNYEYIKSLGHDLSKLLNEIIEHYYKRSDRYQFLLDQKLLDDDKEFRELLSIISEFGKFARYHHFDIITGHKNPSINTVKSWTDFESRLIERLEIPAEKIFDPDPKSLNEVYAEIARYIIVKFESFVSALGRQIIFDTAGAYGKQVSSTGLYNFGLLYQDKFGLTDYRTNTASYNEKLKPAVPFTIKNEIDRFLNPNVKYKTIKKEEYQGTWPFYADKVTLQCERKTWCTIIIEGRQYALNGSAKGRYKLENPHDAGLAILGISLGDFITIAREL
;
A
#
# COMPACT_ATOMS: atom_id res chain seq x y z
N MET A 1 -22.70 -30.32 12.01
CA MET A 1 -22.80 -29.31 13.10
C MET A 1 -21.55 -28.44 12.98
N ILE A 2 -21.70 -27.11 12.90
CA ILE A 2 -20.52 -26.23 12.80
C ILE A 2 -19.76 -26.32 14.12
N ASP A 3 -18.48 -26.65 14.04
CA ASP A 3 -17.55 -26.58 15.16
C ASP A 3 -17.24 -25.11 15.42
N PHE A 4 -17.89 -24.53 16.44
CA PHE A 4 -17.82 -23.10 16.73
C PHE A 4 -16.39 -22.63 17.06
N GLU A 5 -15.56 -23.49 17.66
CA GLU A 5 -14.18 -23.16 17.99
C GLU A 5 -13.33 -23.05 16.72
N LYS A 6 -13.47 -24.01 15.79
CA LYS A 6 -12.77 -23.95 14.50
C LYS A 6 -13.26 -22.80 13.63
N HIS A 7 -14.55 -22.51 13.66
CA HIS A 7 -15.13 -21.35 12.97
C HIS A 7 -14.55 -20.03 13.49
N GLY A 8 -14.56 -19.83 14.82
CA GLY A 8 -13.99 -18.65 15.45
C GLY A 8 -12.50 -18.50 15.17
N SER A 9 -11.76 -19.61 15.21
CA SER A 9 -10.32 -19.62 14.91
C SER A 9 -10.01 -19.18 13.47
N LEU A 10 -10.79 -19.64 12.48
CA LEU A 10 -10.62 -19.23 11.10
C LEU A 10 -10.94 -17.74 10.89
N LEU A 11 -11.94 -17.20 11.59
CA LEU A 11 -12.27 -15.77 11.56
C LEU A 11 -11.12 -14.93 12.12
N GLU A 12 -10.52 -15.34 13.25
CA GLU A 12 -9.37 -14.64 13.81
C GLU A 12 -8.12 -14.72 12.92
N GLU A 13 -7.93 -15.82 12.16
CA GLU A 13 -6.87 -15.91 11.16
C GLU A 13 -7.04 -14.89 10.03
N PHE A 14 -8.25 -14.73 9.46
CA PHE A 14 -8.51 -13.70 8.44
C PHE A 14 -8.31 -12.28 8.98
N LYS A 15 -8.78 -12.01 10.19
CA LYS A 15 -8.64 -10.71 10.85
C LYS A 15 -7.19 -10.37 11.18
N THR A 16 -6.42 -11.36 11.63
CA THR A 16 -4.99 -11.20 11.89
C THR A 16 -4.24 -10.95 10.59
N ALA A 17 -4.56 -11.71 9.53
CA ALA A 17 -3.97 -11.54 8.22
C ALA A 17 -4.23 -10.13 7.64
N ASP A 18 -5.48 -9.64 7.68
CA ASP A 18 -5.82 -8.28 7.22
C ASP A 18 -5.01 -7.20 7.97
N LYS A 19 -4.94 -7.29 9.31
CA LYS A 19 -4.13 -6.35 10.11
C LYS A 19 -2.66 -6.37 9.72
N LEU A 20 -2.07 -7.56 9.56
CA LEU A 20 -0.67 -7.70 9.17
C LEU A 20 -0.41 -7.11 7.78
N ILE A 21 -1.31 -7.33 6.82
CA ILE A 21 -1.20 -6.77 5.47
C ILE A 21 -1.28 -5.24 5.51
N ARG A 22 -2.29 -4.68 6.20
CA ARG A 22 -2.46 -3.23 6.33
C ARG A 22 -1.26 -2.56 7.01
N LEU A 23 -0.76 -3.16 8.08
CA LEU A 23 0.45 -2.68 8.75
C LEU A 23 1.67 -2.80 7.83
N GLY A 24 1.83 -3.92 7.13
CA GLY A 24 2.92 -4.10 6.17
C GLY A 24 2.91 -3.06 5.05
N PHE A 25 1.74 -2.73 4.51
CA PHE A 25 1.60 -1.64 3.53
C PHE A 25 1.89 -0.26 4.14
N GLY A 26 1.47 -0.01 5.37
CA GLY A 26 1.77 1.23 6.08
C GLY A 26 3.26 1.41 6.32
N GLU A 27 3.95 0.36 6.76
CA GLU A 27 5.41 0.41 6.95
C GLU A 27 6.16 0.53 5.62
N LEU A 28 5.67 -0.07 4.52
CA LEU A 28 6.21 0.20 3.18
C LEU A 28 6.06 1.68 2.77
N GLN A 29 4.90 2.28 3.06
CA GLN A 29 4.65 3.70 2.78
C GLN A 29 5.46 4.66 3.68
N ASN A 30 6.01 4.15 4.78
CA ASN A 30 6.90 4.88 5.68
C ASN A 30 8.39 4.74 5.31
N ILE A 31 8.72 3.93 4.30
CA ILE A 31 10.09 3.86 3.75
C ILE A 31 10.39 5.18 3.02
N ASP A 32 11.55 5.73 3.30
CA ASP A 32 11.99 7.01 2.77
C ASP A 32 13.53 7.08 2.68
N GLY A 33 14.08 8.20 2.23
CA GLY A 33 15.54 8.37 2.08
C GLY A 33 16.34 8.30 3.39
N THR A 34 15.66 8.30 4.55
CA THR A 34 16.27 8.17 5.88
C THR A 34 15.98 6.85 6.57
N ASN A 35 14.92 6.16 6.16
CA ASN A 35 14.47 4.87 6.68
C ASN A 35 14.30 3.88 5.53
N ASP A 36 15.35 3.10 5.26
CA ASP A 36 15.40 2.04 4.25
C ASP A 36 15.22 0.63 4.86
N PHE A 37 14.64 0.56 6.06
CA PHE A 37 14.52 -0.69 6.81
C PHE A 37 13.34 -1.57 6.35
N TYR A 38 13.53 -2.28 5.24
CA TYR A 38 12.53 -3.17 4.63
C TYR A 38 12.19 -4.43 5.45
N PHE A 39 12.96 -4.75 6.48
CA PHE A 39 12.78 -5.98 7.25
C PHE A 39 11.39 -6.07 7.90
N LEU A 40 10.93 -4.99 8.54
CA LEU A 40 9.62 -4.96 9.20
C LEU A 40 8.45 -5.13 8.22
N PRO A 41 8.33 -4.34 7.14
CA PRO A 41 7.25 -4.54 6.17
C PRO A 41 7.28 -5.95 5.56
N PHE A 42 8.45 -6.51 5.23
CA PHE A 42 8.52 -7.86 4.67
C PHE A 42 8.09 -8.92 5.66
N GLN A 43 8.44 -8.78 6.94
CA GLN A 43 7.99 -9.70 7.98
C GLN A 43 6.46 -9.68 8.12
N LEU A 44 5.87 -8.49 8.13
CA LEU A 44 4.42 -8.32 8.25
C LEU A 44 3.69 -8.90 7.03
N LEU A 45 4.14 -8.57 5.82
CA LEU A 45 3.53 -9.02 4.57
C LEU A 45 3.68 -10.53 4.37
N SER A 46 4.85 -11.09 4.66
CA SER A 46 5.07 -12.54 4.56
C SER A 46 4.08 -13.31 5.42
N GLN A 47 3.90 -12.91 6.68
CA GLN A 47 2.95 -13.56 7.60
C GLN A 47 1.50 -13.29 7.19
N GLY A 48 1.19 -12.07 6.78
CA GLY A 48 -0.16 -11.68 6.34
C GLY A 48 -0.63 -12.46 5.11
N PHE A 49 0.24 -12.61 4.10
CA PHE A 49 -0.08 -13.38 2.90
C PHE A 49 -0.16 -14.89 3.17
N GLU A 50 0.75 -15.44 3.98
CA GLU A 50 0.70 -16.86 4.35
C GLU A 50 -0.63 -17.20 5.03
N ARG A 51 -1.00 -16.41 6.06
CA ARG A 51 -2.25 -16.60 6.80
C ARG A 51 -3.47 -16.42 5.91
N THR A 52 -3.47 -15.40 5.04
CA THR A 52 -4.54 -15.19 4.06
C THR A 52 -4.75 -16.41 3.18
N MET A 53 -3.69 -16.96 2.61
CA MET A 53 -3.76 -18.11 1.70
C MET A 53 -4.18 -19.39 2.41
N LYS A 54 -3.63 -19.68 3.60
CA LYS A 54 -4.05 -20.84 4.39
C LYS A 54 -5.50 -20.74 4.87
N ALA A 55 -5.92 -19.58 5.35
CA ALA A 55 -7.29 -19.33 5.75
C ALA A 55 -8.26 -19.45 4.55
N TYR A 56 -7.86 -18.93 3.38
CA TYR A 56 -8.61 -19.12 2.13
C TYR A 56 -8.79 -20.61 1.81
N ILE A 57 -7.70 -21.39 1.81
CA ILE A 57 -7.76 -22.83 1.57
C ILE A 57 -8.71 -23.52 2.56
N CYS A 58 -8.59 -23.25 3.86
CA CYS A 58 -9.49 -23.79 4.89
C CYS A 58 -10.96 -23.47 4.61
N ALA A 59 -11.27 -22.22 4.23
CA ALA A 59 -12.63 -21.79 3.95
C ALA A 59 -13.24 -22.53 2.74
N VAL A 60 -12.47 -22.64 1.65
CA VAL A 60 -12.92 -23.33 0.42
C VAL A 60 -12.99 -24.84 0.64
N TYR A 61 -12.02 -25.42 1.36
CA TYR A 61 -12.01 -26.84 1.70
C TYR A 61 -13.24 -27.22 2.51
N TYR A 62 -13.55 -26.46 3.57
CA TYR A 62 -14.76 -26.68 4.38
C TYR A 62 -16.03 -26.58 3.55
N HIS A 63 -16.11 -25.61 2.63
CA HIS A 63 -17.26 -25.50 1.75
C HIS A 63 -17.48 -26.74 0.87
N ARG A 64 -16.39 -27.40 0.42
CA ARG A 64 -16.45 -28.54 -0.49
C ARG A 64 -16.63 -29.89 0.22
N HIS A 65 -16.10 -30.02 1.43
CA HIS A 65 -16.01 -31.30 2.14
C HIS A 65 -16.86 -31.36 3.42
N GLU A 66 -17.44 -30.22 3.85
CA GLU A 66 -18.16 -30.06 5.12
C GLU A 66 -17.32 -30.36 6.38
N GLU A 67 -16.01 -30.50 6.20
CA GLU A 67 -15.01 -30.70 7.24
C GLU A 67 -13.79 -29.81 7.01
N TYR A 68 -13.06 -29.52 8.08
CA TYR A 68 -11.81 -28.75 7.99
C TYR A 68 -10.65 -29.64 7.55
N PRO A 69 -9.66 -29.10 6.82
CA PRO A 69 -8.45 -29.85 6.53
C PRO A 69 -7.75 -30.27 7.83
N ASN A 70 -7.17 -31.46 7.81
CA ASN A 70 -6.43 -31.98 8.96
C ASN A 70 -5.07 -31.28 9.13
N TYR A 71 -4.45 -31.49 10.29
CA TYR A 71 -3.16 -30.90 10.64
C TYR A 71 -2.05 -31.24 9.64
N GLU A 72 -1.96 -32.50 9.20
CA GLU A 72 -0.92 -32.94 8.27
C GLU A 72 -1.03 -32.24 6.92
N TYR A 73 -2.26 -32.04 6.43
CA TYR A 73 -2.51 -31.28 5.20
C TYR A 73 -2.01 -29.84 5.34
N ILE A 74 -2.44 -29.11 6.38
CA ILE A 74 -2.03 -27.71 6.58
C ILE A 74 -0.51 -27.59 6.77
N LYS A 75 0.10 -28.54 7.47
CA LYS A 75 1.56 -28.60 7.64
C LYS A 75 2.28 -28.83 6.32
N SER A 76 1.75 -29.70 5.45
CA SER A 76 2.34 -30.02 4.15
C SER A 76 2.42 -28.81 3.20
N LEU A 77 1.51 -27.83 3.36
CA LEU A 77 1.52 -26.59 2.59
C LEU A 77 2.76 -25.71 2.85
N GLY A 78 3.42 -25.87 4.01
CA GLY A 78 4.63 -25.14 4.37
C GLY A 78 4.43 -23.62 4.53
N HIS A 79 5.51 -22.86 4.33
CA HIS A 79 5.56 -21.38 4.46
C HIS A 79 5.94 -20.68 3.14
N ASP A 80 5.98 -21.44 2.05
CA ASP A 80 6.36 -20.93 0.74
C ASP A 80 5.13 -20.30 0.07
N LEU A 81 5.16 -18.97 -0.07
CA LEU A 81 4.03 -18.20 -0.61
C LEU A 81 3.78 -18.53 -2.07
N SER A 82 4.83 -18.82 -2.85
CA SER A 82 4.71 -19.20 -4.25
C SER A 82 4.04 -20.57 -4.39
N LYS A 83 4.41 -21.54 -3.53
CA LYS A 83 3.75 -22.85 -3.50
C LYS A 83 2.30 -22.75 -3.02
N LEU A 84 2.03 -21.98 -1.97
CA LEU A 84 0.67 -21.72 -1.47
C LEU A 84 -0.21 -21.09 -2.54
N LEU A 85 0.32 -20.12 -3.30
CA LEU A 85 -0.41 -19.51 -4.39
C LEU A 85 -0.72 -20.53 -5.50
N ASN A 86 0.24 -21.36 -5.89
CA ASN A 86 0.02 -22.38 -6.90
C ASN A 86 -1.03 -23.40 -6.45
N GLU A 87 -0.96 -23.87 -5.19
CA GLU A 87 -1.98 -24.72 -4.59
C GLU A 87 -3.38 -24.10 -4.71
N ILE A 88 -3.51 -22.79 -4.39
CA ILE A 88 -4.76 -22.07 -4.55
C ILE A 88 -5.20 -22.06 -6.01
N ILE A 89 -4.33 -21.66 -6.93
CA ILE A 89 -4.67 -21.52 -8.36
C ILE A 89 -5.12 -22.86 -8.96
N GLU A 90 -4.42 -23.94 -8.64
CA GLU A 90 -4.65 -25.27 -9.22
C GLU A 90 -5.88 -25.96 -8.64
N HIS A 91 -6.12 -25.81 -7.32
CA HIS A 91 -7.11 -26.62 -6.62
C HIS A 91 -8.29 -25.82 -6.07
N TYR A 92 -8.12 -24.56 -5.67
CA TYR A 92 -9.13 -23.82 -4.90
C TYR A 92 -9.76 -22.64 -5.65
N TYR A 93 -9.02 -22.01 -6.56
CA TYR A 93 -9.43 -20.82 -7.28
C TYR A 93 -10.37 -21.18 -8.42
N LYS A 94 -11.57 -20.59 -8.44
CA LYS A 94 -12.55 -20.86 -9.50
C LYS A 94 -12.49 -19.78 -10.57
N ARG A 95 -12.20 -20.23 -11.79
CA ARG A 95 -12.10 -19.42 -13.00
C ARG A 95 -13.49 -18.91 -13.42
N SER A 96 -13.52 -17.71 -14.01
CA SER A 96 -14.74 -17.06 -14.50
C SER A 96 -14.43 -16.12 -15.67
N ASP A 97 -15.35 -16.03 -16.63
CA ASP A 97 -15.23 -15.13 -17.80
C ASP A 97 -15.72 -13.69 -17.53
N ARG A 98 -16.11 -13.39 -16.29
CA ARG A 98 -16.47 -12.03 -15.89
C ARG A 98 -15.23 -11.14 -15.98
N TYR A 99 -15.37 -9.96 -16.58
CA TYR A 99 -14.25 -9.04 -16.86
C TYR A 99 -13.28 -8.85 -15.68
N GLN A 100 -13.80 -8.55 -14.48
CA GLN A 100 -12.93 -8.37 -13.30
C GLN A 100 -12.17 -9.64 -12.90
N PHE A 101 -12.78 -10.82 -13.05
CA PHE A 101 -12.12 -12.09 -12.75
C PHE A 101 -11.06 -12.44 -13.79
N LEU A 102 -11.21 -12.00 -15.05
CA LEU A 102 -10.15 -12.16 -16.06
C LEU A 102 -8.92 -11.31 -15.72
N LEU A 103 -9.13 -10.10 -15.21
CA LEU A 103 -8.03 -9.24 -14.73
C LEU A 103 -7.30 -9.87 -13.53
N ASP A 104 -8.06 -10.43 -12.58
CA ASP A 104 -7.52 -11.14 -11.43
C ASP A 104 -6.70 -12.35 -11.88
N GLN A 105 -7.25 -13.17 -12.78
CA GLN A 105 -6.56 -14.35 -13.33
C GLN A 105 -5.26 -13.97 -14.05
N LYS A 106 -5.27 -12.90 -14.84
CA LYS A 106 -4.08 -12.40 -15.52
C LYS A 106 -2.97 -12.01 -14.53
N LEU A 107 -3.32 -11.38 -13.39
CA LEU A 107 -2.35 -11.11 -12.34
C LEU A 107 -1.76 -12.41 -11.77
N LEU A 108 -2.63 -13.37 -11.42
CA LEU A 108 -2.21 -14.60 -10.74
C LEU A 108 -1.39 -15.51 -11.66
N ASP A 109 -1.72 -15.60 -12.94
CA ASP A 109 -1.08 -16.52 -13.89
C ASP A 109 0.17 -15.92 -14.54
N ASP A 110 0.08 -14.68 -15.02
CA ASP A 110 1.01 -14.16 -16.04
C ASP A 110 1.90 -13.01 -15.55
N ASP A 111 1.57 -12.39 -14.41
CA ASP A 111 2.28 -11.20 -13.94
C ASP A 111 3.61 -11.57 -13.28
N LYS A 112 4.67 -11.53 -14.09
CA LYS A 112 6.04 -11.87 -13.69
C LYS A 112 6.56 -11.02 -12.54
N GLU A 113 6.19 -9.74 -12.49
CA GLU A 113 6.66 -8.83 -11.44
C GLU A 113 5.97 -9.14 -10.12
N PHE A 114 4.67 -9.42 -10.14
CA PHE A 114 3.98 -9.90 -8.96
C PHE A 114 4.58 -11.23 -8.46
N ARG A 115 4.86 -12.17 -9.37
CA ARG A 115 5.50 -13.45 -9.02
C ARG A 115 6.89 -13.26 -8.41
N GLU A 116 7.69 -12.35 -8.96
CA GLU A 116 9.00 -11.98 -8.42
C GLU A 116 8.88 -11.36 -7.02
N LEU A 117 8.01 -10.36 -6.85
CA LEU A 117 7.74 -9.73 -5.55
C LEU A 117 7.30 -10.76 -4.51
N LEU A 118 6.35 -11.63 -4.85
CA LEU A 118 5.88 -12.67 -3.94
C LEU A 118 7.01 -13.64 -3.56
N SER A 119 7.88 -13.98 -4.51
CA SER A 119 9.05 -14.82 -4.26
C SER A 119 10.04 -14.15 -3.30
N ILE A 120 10.34 -12.87 -3.46
CA ILE A 120 11.24 -12.13 -2.55
C ILE A 120 10.68 -12.12 -1.12
N ILE A 121 9.39 -11.78 -0.97
CA ILE A 121 8.71 -11.79 0.34
C ILE A 121 8.68 -13.22 0.93
N SER A 122 8.51 -14.24 0.10
CA SER A 122 8.50 -15.63 0.53
C SER A 122 9.87 -16.10 1.04
N GLU A 123 10.95 -15.80 0.31
CA GLU A 123 12.32 -16.14 0.72
C GLU A 123 12.72 -15.41 2.00
N PHE A 124 12.23 -14.18 2.17
CA PHE A 124 12.43 -13.43 3.39
C PHE A 124 11.81 -14.14 4.59
N GLY A 125 10.55 -14.55 4.51
CA GLY A 125 9.86 -15.27 5.58
C GLY A 125 10.52 -16.60 5.97
N LYS A 126 10.98 -17.36 4.97
CA LYS A 126 11.57 -18.69 5.14
C LYS A 126 12.94 -18.67 5.81
N PHE A 127 13.91 -17.95 5.23
CA PHE A 127 15.33 -18.15 5.56
C PHE A 127 16.12 -16.85 5.70
N ALA A 128 15.84 -15.85 4.85
CA ALA A 128 16.74 -14.72 4.68
C ALA A 128 16.75 -13.73 5.87
N ARG A 129 15.82 -13.88 6.84
CA ARG A 129 15.88 -13.15 8.13
C ARG A 129 17.23 -13.31 8.84
N TYR A 130 17.91 -14.42 8.61
CA TYR A 130 19.21 -14.74 9.22
C TYR A 130 20.34 -14.88 8.21
N HIS A 131 20.19 -14.34 6.99
CA HIS A 131 21.19 -14.46 5.92
C HIS A 131 22.61 -14.08 6.37
N HIS A 132 22.76 -13.00 7.14
CA HIS A 132 24.07 -12.60 7.66
C HIS A 132 24.66 -13.61 8.63
N PHE A 133 23.85 -14.34 9.41
CA PHE A 133 24.34 -15.42 10.27
C PHE A 133 24.81 -16.64 9.48
N ASP A 134 24.17 -16.95 8.35
CA ASP A 134 24.66 -18.00 7.46
C ASP A 134 26.07 -17.67 6.96
N ILE A 135 26.32 -16.40 6.61
CA ILE A 135 27.64 -15.92 6.21
C ILE A 135 28.62 -15.98 7.38
N ILE A 136 28.24 -15.44 8.55
CA ILE A 136 29.10 -15.40 9.76
C ILE A 136 29.52 -16.81 10.17
N THR A 137 28.61 -17.78 10.08
CA THR A 137 28.86 -19.18 10.48
C THR A 137 29.53 -20.01 9.40
N GLY A 138 29.76 -19.45 8.20
CA GLY A 138 30.33 -20.17 7.06
C GLY A 138 29.42 -21.31 6.56
N HIS A 139 28.10 -21.12 6.64
CA HIS A 139 27.14 -22.11 6.16
C HIS A 139 27.39 -22.41 4.67
N LYS A 140 27.48 -23.69 4.31
CA LYS A 140 27.89 -24.10 2.95
C LYS A 140 26.95 -23.62 1.85
N ASN A 141 25.67 -23.50 2.17
CA ASN A 141 24.62 -23.02 1.28
C ASN A 141 23.87 -21.90 2.00
N PRO A 142 24.40 -20.66 2.03
CA PRO A 142 23.72 -19.57 2.71
C PRO A 142 22.37 -19.30 2.03
N SER A 143 21.39 -18.84 2.81
CA SER A 143 20.10 -18.40 2.29
C SER A 143 20.26 -17.28 1.25
N ILE A 144 19.23 -17.05 0.43
CA ILE A 144 19.25 -15.99 -0.59
C ILE A 144 19.33 -14.61 0.09
N ASN A 145 20.18 -13.73 -0.45
CA ASN A 145 20.20 -12.33 -0.03
C ASN A 145 18.96 -11.60 -0.61
N THR A 146 17.90 -11.54 0.18
CA THR A 146 16.64 -10.90 -0.18
C THR A 146 16.75 -9.39 -0.26
N VAL A 147 17.65 -8.77 0.51
CA VAL A 147 17.94 -7.33 0.40
C VAL A 147 18.47 -7.02 -0.99
N LYS A 148 19.47 -7.77 -1.46
CA LYS A 148 20.00 -7.60 -2.82
C LYS A 148 18.91 -7.83 -3.88
N SER A 149 18.13 -8.90 -3.73
CA SER A 149 17.06 -9.22 -4.68
C SER A 149 16.01 -8.10 -4.76
N TRP A 150 15.70 -7.47 -3.63
CA TRP A 150 14.82 -6.32 -3.56
C TRP A 150 15.42 -5.07 -4.20
N THR A 151 16.67 -4.73 -3.88
CA THR A 151 17.37 -3.59 -4.49
C THR A 151 17.48 -3.73 -6.01
N ASP A 152 17.75 -4.95 -6.50
CA ASP A 152 17.79 -5.24 -7.93
C ASP A 152 16.39 -5.05 -8.57
N PHE A 153 15.31 -5.42 -7.88
CA PHE A 153 13.95 -5.17 -8.32
C PHE A 153 13.62 -3.67 -8.37
N GLU A 154 13.95 -2.91 -7.32
CA GLU A 154 13.73 -1.46 -7.27
C GLU A 154 14.49 -0.72 -8.35
N SER A 155 15.74 -1.10 -8.62
CA SER A 155 16.56 -0.49 -9.66
C SER A 155 15.91 -0.65 -11.04
N ARG A 156 15.45 -1.86 -11.37
CA ARG A 156 14.71 -2.11 -12.63
C ARG A 156 13.37 -1.37 -12.67
N LEU A 157 12.70 -1.25 -11.51
CA LEU A 157 11.44 -0.53 -11.42
C LEU A 157 11.63 0.96 -11.69
N ILE A 158 12.67 1.58 -11.12
CA ILE A 158 13.06 2.98 -11.34
C ILE A 158 13.27 3.25 -12.83
N GLU A 159 14.07 2.41 -13.50
CA GLU A 159 14.34 2.53 -14.93
C GLU A 159 13.05 2.44 -15.75
N ARG A 160 12.19 1.47 -15.43
CA ARG A 160 10.94 1.25 -16.18
C ARG A 160 9.88 2.32 -15.93
N LEU A 161 9.82 2.89 -14.73
CA LEU A 161 8.94 4.02 -14.42
C LEU A 161 9.48 5.34 -14.98
N GLU A 162 10.64 5.32 -15.65
CA GLU A 162 11.30 6.49 -16.24
C GLU A 162 11.51 7.60 -15.19
N ILE A 163 11.80 7.21 -13.95
CA ILE A 163 12.02 8.16 -12.85
C ILE A 163 13.29 8.97 -13.18
N PRO A 164 13.20 10.31 -13.26
CA PRO A 164 14.35 11.14 -13.64
C PRO A 164 15.51 10.98 -12.67
N ALA A 165 16.73 10.84 -13.19
CA ALA A 165 17.93 10.72 -12.38
C ALA A 165 18.12 11.93 -11.45
N GLU A 166 17.66 13.11 -11.87
CA GLU A 166 17.70 14.34 -11.06
C GLU A 166 16.90 14.20 -9.77
N LYS A 167 15.80 13.43 -9.75
CA LYS A 167 15.04 13.17 -8.50
C LYS A 167 15.82 12.26 -7.53
N ILE A 168 16.61 11.34 -8.07
CA ILE A 168 17.35 10.34 -7.29
C ILE A 168 18.61 10.96 -6.68
N PHE A 169 19.31 11.78 -7.46
CA PHE A 169 20.55 12.44 -7.06
C PHE A 169 20.34 13.86 -6.50
N ASP A 170 19.09 14.27 -6.27
CA ASP A 170 18.78 15.56 -5.66
C ASP A 170 19.35 15.62 -4.24
N PRO A 171 20.10 16.68 -3.88
CA PRO A 171 20.54 16.87 -2.50
C PRO A 171 19.40 17.12 -1.51
N ASP A 172 18.18 17.49 -1.95
CA ASP A 172 16.99 17.53 -1.08
C ASP A 172 16.48 16.10 -0.82
N PRO A 173 16.56 15.58 0.43
CA PRO A 173 16.09 14.23 0.76
C PRO A 173 14.61 13.99 0.39
N LYS A 174 13.81 15.04 0.23
CA LYS A 174 12.40 14.91 -0.16
C LYS A 174 12.20 14.38 -1.57
N SER A 175 13.09 14.74 -2.50
CA SER A 175 12.99 14.24 -3.87
C SER A 175 13.17 12.72 -3.89
N LEU A 176 14.08 12.20 -3.07
CA LEU A 176 14.25 10.76 -2.86
C LEU A 176 13.03 10.13 -2.16
N ASN A 177 12.41 10.83 -1.19
CA ASN A 177 11.17 10.35 -0.57
C ASN A 177 10.01 10.21 -1.58
N GLU A 178 9.92 11.09 -2.59
CA GLU A 178 8.95 10.94 -3.67
C GLU A 178 9.21 9.68 -4.49
N VAL A 179 10.47 9.37 -4.79
CA VAL A 179 10.86 8.14 -5.49
C VAL A 179 10.43 6.89 -4.69
N TYR A 180 10.72 6.84 -3.40
CA TYR A 180 10.28 5.74 -2.53
C TYR A 180 8.75 5.63 -2.46
N ALA A 181 8.05 6.76 -2.42
CA ALA A 181 6.58 6.77 -2.41
C ALA A 181 5.99 6.23 -3.73
N GLU A 182 6.59 6.56 -4.89
CA GLU A 182 6.21 6.03 -6.20
C GLU A 182 6.44 4.51 -6.28
N ILE A 183 7.59 4.03 -5.80
CA ILE A 183 7.94 2.60 -5.72
C ILE A 183 6.96 1.87 -4.80
N ALA A 184 6.74 2.37 -3.58
CA ALA A 184 5.83 1.78 -2.61
C ALA A 184 4.41 1.70 -3.17
N ARG A 185 3.93 2.76 -3.83
CA ARG A 185 2.62 2.77 -4.50
C ARG A 185 2.53 1.67 -5.57
N TYR A 186 3.54 1.54 -6.41
CA TYR A 186 3.57 0.50 -7.45
C TYR A 186 3.44 -0.91 -6.87
N ILE A 187 4.20 -1.19 -5.82
CA ILE A 187 4.24 -2.49 -5.15
C ILE A 187 2.91 -2.77 -4.44
N ILE A 188 2.36 -1.78 -3.74
CA ILE A 188 1.05 -1.88 -3.07
C ILE A 188 -0.05 -2.15 -4.08
N VAL A 189 -0.04 -1.55 -5.27
CA VAL A 189 -1.02 -1.85 -6.33
C VAL A 189 -1.02 -3.35 -6.66
N LYS A 190 0.15 -3.97 -6.81
CA LYS A 190 0.25 -5.41 -7.11
C LYS A 190 -0.28 -6.25 -5.96
N PHE A 191 0.10 -5.92 -4.74
CA PHE A 191 -0.32 -6.69 -3.57
C PHE A 191 -1.80 -6.50 -3.22
N GLU A 192 -2.34 -5.29 -3.30
CA GLU A 192 -3.78 -5.05 -3.17
C GLU A 192 -4.52 -5.84 -4.24
N SER A 193 -4.08 -5.82 -5.50
CA SER A 193 -4.72 -6.59 -6.56
C SER A 193 -4.71 -8.10 -6.28
N PHE A 194 -3.62 -8.62 -5.70
CA PHE A 194 -3.53 -10.03 -5.28
C PHE A 194 -4.52 -10.37 -4.16
N VAL A 195 -4.52 -9.60 -3.07
CA VAL A 195 -5.44 -9.84 -1.94
C VAL A 195 -6.89 -9.66 -2.38
N SER A 196 -7.15 -8.71 -3.27
CA SER A 196 -8.47 -8.47 -3.87
C SER A 196 -8.93 -9.64 -4.73
N ALA A 197 -8.03 -10.25 -5.52
CA ALA A 197 -8.34 -11.41 -6.34
C ALA A 197 -8.81 -12.61 -5.50
N LEU A 198 -8.18 -12.86 -4.36
CA LEU A 198 -8.62 -13.90 -3.41
C LEU A 198 -9.90 -13.48 -2.67
N GLY A 199 -9.98 -12.23 -2.21
CA GLY A 199 -11.15 -11.69 -1.52
C GLY A 199 -12.41 -11.76 -2.37
N ARG A 200 -12.32 -11.44 -3.66
CA ARG A 200 -13.45 -11.50 -4.61
C ARG A 200 -14.03 -12.90 -4.78
N GLN A 201 -13.19 -13.93 -4.79
CA GLN A 201 -13.66 -15.31 -4.85
C GLN A 201 -14.60 -15.60 -3.67
N ILE A 202 -14.30 -15.04 -2.49
CA ILE A 202 -15.13 -15.23 -1.31
C ILE A 202 -16.39 -14.33 -1.35
N ILE A 203 -16.24 -13.03 -1.62
CA ILE A 203 -17.35 -12.05 -1.60
C ILE A 203 -18.41 -12.36 -2.66
N PHE A 204 -18.05 -12.97 -3.78
CA PHE A 204 -18.98 -13.28 -4.86
C PHE A 204 -19.42 -14.75 -4.92
N ASP A 205 -19.30 -15.48 -3.80
CA ASP A 205 -19.66 -16.91 -3.64
C ASP A 205 -18.94 -17.87 -4.57
N THR A 206 -17.89 -17.41 -5.26
CA THR A 206 -17.10 -18.24 -6.16
C THR A 206 -16.33 -19.33 -5.39
N ALA A 207 -15.95 -19.03 -4.15
CA ALA A 207 -15.33 -19.93 -3.18
C ALA A 207 -16.33 -20.55 -2.16
N GLY A 208 -17.63 -20.31 -2.33
CA GLY A 208 -18.70 -20.84 -1.48
C GLY A 208 -19.23 -19.89 -0.41
N ALA A 209 -20.50 -20.11 -0.03
CA ALA A 209 -21.22 -19.26 0.91
C ALA A 209 -20.61 -19.24 2.33
N TYR A 210 -19.94 -20.32 2.73
CA TYR A 210 -19.27 -20.39 4.03
C TYR A 210 -18.13 -19.37 4.14
N GLY A 211 -17.35 -19.18 3.06
CA GLY A 211 -16.26 -18.23 3.04
C GLY A 211 -16.70 -16.82 3.41
N LYS A 212 -17.90 -16.39 2.98
CA LYS A 212 -18.44 -15.08 3.32
C LYS A 212 -18.60 -14.87 4.82
N GLN A 213 -19.03 -15.90 5.54
CA GLN A 213 -19.28 -15.83 6.98
C GLN A 213 -17.98 -15.65 7.77
N VAL A 214 -16.91 -16.34 7.35
CA VAL A 214 -15.62 -16.35 8.06
C VAL A 214 -14.65 -15.25 7.64
N SER A 215 -14.85 -14.64 6.46
CA SER A 215 -13.92 -13.63 5.89
C SER A 215 -14.44 -12.19 5.97
N SER A 216 -15.67 -11.97 6.44
CA SER A 216 -16.33 -10.67 6.50
C SER A 216 -15.54 -9.62 7.30
N THR A 217 -14.72 -10.05 8.26
CA THR A 217 -13.92 -9.21 9.15
C THR A 217 -12.47 -9.03 8.71
N GLY A 218 -12.07 -9.52 7.53
CA GLY A 218 -10.69 -9.41 7.03
C GLY A 218 -10.61 -9.03 5.55
N LEU A 219 -10.99 -9.95 4.66
CA LEU A 219 -10.77 -9.77 3.21
C LEU A 219 -11.84 -8.95 2.50
N TYR A 220 -12.95 -8.65 3.17
CA TYR A 220 -14.10 -7.98 2.56
C TYR A 220 -13.73 -6.64 1.90
N ASN A 221 -13.00 -5.79 2.62
CA ASN A 221 -12.61 -4.47 2.10
C ASN A 221 -11.67 -4.59 0.90
N PHE A 222 -10.73 -5.54 0.92
CA PHE A 222 -9.85 -5.79 -0.22
C PHE A 222 -10.62 -6.30 -1.43
N GLY A 223 -11.52 -7.27 -1.29
CA GLY A 223 -12.26 -7.80 -2.43
C GLY A 223 -13.18 -6.78 -3.12
N LEU A 224 -13.47 -5.64 -2.48
CA LEU A 224 -14.20 -4.51 -3.07
C LEU A 224 -13.31 -3.44 -3.72
N LEU A 225 -11.98 -3.58 -3.68
CA LEU A 225 -11.06 -2.65 -4.36
C LEU A 225 -10.94 -3.02 -5.85
N TYR A 226 -11.08 -2.03 -6.72
CA TYR A 226 -10.98 -2.17 -8.17
C TYR A 226 -9.76 -1.42 -8.71
N GLN A 227 -9.44 -1.63 -9.99
CA GLN A 227 -8.21 -1.12 -10.63
C GLN A 227 -7.98 0.38 -10.46
N ASP A 228 -9.05 1.18 -10.46
CA ASP A 228 -8.98 2.64 -10.31
C ASP A 228 -8.74 3.10 -8.85
N LYS A 229 -8.79 2.18 -7.89
CA LYS A 229 -8.59 2.44 -6.45
C LYS A 229 -7.27 1.90 -5.90
N PHE A 230 -6.57 1.07 -6.66
CA PHE A 230 -5.33 0.48 -6.19
C PHE A 230 -4.22 1.53 -5.97
N GLY A 231 -3.45 1.37 -4.90
CA GLY A 231 -2.36 2.24 -4.48
C GLY A 231 -2.82 3.58 -3.94
N LEU A 232 -4.13 3.81 -3.79
CA LEU A 232 -4.66 5.09 -3.33
C LEU A 232 -4.90 5.15 -1.82
N THR A 233 -4.81 4.03 -1.10
CA THR A 233 -5.09 4.01 0.34
C THR A 233 -3.87 4.47 1.15
N ASP A 234 -4.07 5.36 2.13
CA ASP A 234 -3.04 5.69 3.13
C ASP A 234 -3.05 4.68 4.28
N TYR A 235 -2.22 3.65 4.17
CA TYR A 235 -2.06 2.62 5.18
C TYR A 235 -1.21 3.06 6.37
N ARG A 236 -0.44 4.16 6.26
CA ARG A 236 0.40 4.67 7.36
C ARG A 236 -0.41 5.05 8.59
N THR A 237 -1.68 5.40 8.40
CA THR A 237 -2.66 5.64 9.47
C THR A 237 -2.78 4.48 10.47
N ASN A 238 -2.43 3.25 10.06
CA ASN A 238 -2.41 2.07 10.93
C ASN A 238 -1.11 1.93 11.74
N THR A 239 -0.06 2.67 11.40
CA THR A 239 1.28 2.54 12.00
C THR A 239 1.48 3.50 13.16
N ALA A 240 2.11 3.03 14.23
CA ALA A 240 2.43 3.88 15.39
C ALA A 240 3.45 4.97 15.00
N SER A 241 4.45 4.60 14.20
CA SER A 241 5.53 5.48 13.74
C SER A 241 5.02 6.70 12.98
N TYR A 242 3.98 6.55 12.16
CA TYR A 242 3.34 7.66 11.47
C TYR A 242 2.51 8.52 12.42
N ASN A 243 1.67 7.89 13.24
CA ASN A 243 0.76 8.58 14.14
C ASN A 243 1.50 9.43 15.19
N GLU A 244 2.69 9.01 15.62
CA GLU A 244 3.56 9.80 16.51
C GLU A 244 4.20 11.03 15.83
N LYS A 245 4.40 10.98 14.51
CA LYS A 245 5.01 12.07 13.73
C LYS A 245 4.01 13.13 13.28
N LEU A 246 2.71 12.83 13.27
CA LEU A 246 1.65 13.75 12.85
C LEU A 246 1.66 15.03 13.69
N LYS A 247 1.67 16.19 13.02
CA LYS A 247 1.54 17.47 13.73
C LYS A 247 0.08 17.92 13.77
N PRO A 248 -0.27 18.76 14.75
CA PRO A 248 -1.57 19.42 14.77
C PRO A 248 -1.78 20.24 13.49
N ALA A 249 -2.88 19.98 12.80
CA ALA A 249 -3.25 20.74 11.62
C ALA A 249 -3.55 22.20 11.97
N VAL A 250 -3.10 23.13 11.12
CA VAL A 250 -3.31 24.56 11.32
C VAL A 250 -4.65 24.97 10.70
N PRO A 251 -5.62 25.49 11.49
CA PRO A 251 -6.91 25.89 10.95
C PRO A 251 -6.79 27.14 10.08
N PHE A 252 -7.56 27.19 9.00
CA PHE A 252 -7.73 28.39 8.18
C PHE A 252 -8.88 29.22 8.76
N THR A 253 -8.56 30.34 9.40
CA THR A 253 -9.51 31.13 10.21
C THR A 253 -10.11 32.31 9.44
N ILE A 254 -11.15 32.94 10.00
CA ILE A 254 -11.73 34.19 9.48
C ILE A 254 -10.67 35.29 9.35
N LYS A 255 -9.70 35.35 10.27
CA LYS A 255 -8.57 36.29 10.17
C LYS A 255 -7.75 36.04 8.91
N ASN A 256 -7.55 34.78 8.54
CA ASN A 256 -6.84 34.41 7.31
C ASN A 256 -7.66 34.78 6.07
N GLU A 257 -8.99 34.67 6.09
CA GLU A 257 -9.84 35.14 5.00
C GLU A 257 -9.76 36.65 4.79
N ILE A 258 -9.81 37.41 5.89
CA ILE A 258 -9.68 38.87 5.85
C ILE A 258 -8.29 39.26 5.31
N ASP A 259 -7.22 38.64 5.82
CA ASP A 259 -5.86 38.91 5.35
C ASP A 259 -5.69 38.57 3.86
N ARG A 260 -6.23 37.43 3.41
CA ARG A 260 -6.24 37.05 1.99
C ARG A 260 -6.98 38.06 1.11
N PHE A 261 -8.06 38.65 1.61
CA PHE A 261 -8.84 39.66 0.86
C PHE A 261 -8.14 41.02 0.83
N LEU A 262 -7.50 41.42 1.92
CA LEU A 262 -6.86 42.72 2.06
C LEU A 262 -5.43 42.78 1.48
N ASN A 263 -4.72 41.64 1.43
CA ASN A 263 -3.33 41.59 0.96
C ASN A 263 -3.27 41.41 -0.57
N PRO A 264 -2.88 42.45 -1.34
CA PRO A 264 -2.85 42.39 -2.80
C PRO A 264 -1.80 41.41 -3.35
N ASN A 265 -0.83 41.01 -2.51
CA ASN A 265 0.22 40.06 -2.87
C ASN A 265 -0.22 38.60 -2.75
N VAL A 266 -1.41 38.36 -2.20
CA VAL A 266 -1.97 37.02 -2.04
C VAL A 266 -2.96 36.79 -3.18
N LYS A 267 -2.69 35.75 -3.96
CA LYS A 267 -3.58 35.26 -5.00
C LYS A 267 -4.06 33.87 -4.62
N TYR A 268 -5.29 33.51 -4.99
CA TYR A 268 -5.86 32.22 -4.65
C TYR A 268 -6.82 31.71 -5.72
N LYS A 269 -6.97 30.39 -5.79
CA LYS A 269 -7.88 29.70 -6.71
C LYS A 269 -8.35 28.40 -6.08
N THR A 270 -9.65 28.13 -6.15
CA THR A 270 -10.21 26.84 -5.76
C THR A 270 -10.29 25.93 -6.99
N ILE A 271 -9.92 24.67 -6.81
CA ILE A 271 -9.96 23.63 -7.84
C ILE A 271 -10.78 22.46 -7.28
N LYS A 272 -11.73 21.96 -8.06
CA LYS A 272 -12.44 20.73 -7.74
C LYS A 272 -11.86 19.55 -8.50
N LYS A 273 -11.98 18.35 -7.92
CA LYS A 273 -11.53 17.09 -8.48
C LYS A 273 -12.09 16.83 -9.88
N GLU A 274 -13.38 17.11 -10.07
CA GLU A 274 -14.10 16.93 -11.34
C GLU A 274 -13.61 17.89 -12.45
N GLU A 275 -13.01 19.02 -12.06
CA GLU A 275 -12.55 20.07 -12.97
C GLU A 275 -11.06 19.91 -13.33
N TYR A 276 -10.34 19.02 -12.65
CA TYR A 276 -8.90 18.84 -12.84
C TYR A 276 -8.60 17.82 -13.93
N GLN A 277 -7.83 18.24 -14.93
CA GLN A 277 -7.34 17.35 -15.98
C GLN A 277 -6.04 16.70 -15.51
N GLY A 278 -6.11 15.44 -15.09
CA GLY A 278 -4.96 14.68 -14.62
C GLY A 278 -5.29 13.79 -13.43
N THR A 279 -4.26 13.24 -12.81
CA THR A 279 -4.40 12.38 -11.62
C THR A 279 -4.58 13.25 -10.39
N TRP A 280 -5.78 13.26 -9.82
CA TRP A 280 -6.07 14.03 -8.61
C TRP A 280 -5.29 13.49 -7.38
N PRO A 281 -4.43 14.30 -6.74
CA PRO A 281 -3.54 13.79 -5.71
C PRO A 281 -4.12 13.87 -4.29
N PHE A 282 -5.30 14.45 -4.08
CA PHE A 282 -5.85 14.69 -2.74
C PHE A 282 -6.99 13.72 -2.38
N TYR A 283 -7.13 13.42 -1.10
CA TYR A 283 -8.29 12.67 -0.62
C TYR A 283 -9.58 13.50 -0.64
N ALA A 284 -9.47 14.82 -0.47
CA ALA A 284 -10.61 15.73 -0.54
C ALA A 284 -11.03 16.01 -1.99
N ASP A 285 -12.32 16.26 -2.22
CA ASP A 285 -12.88 16.53 -3.56
C ASP A 285 -12.60 17.96 -4.07
N LYS A 286 -12.11 18.84 -3.19
CA LYS A 286 -11.72 20.20 -3.56
C LYS A 286 -10.58 20.71 -2.71
N VAL A 287 -9.75 21.56 -3.31
CA VAL A 287 -8.67 22.25 -2.61
C VAL A 287 -8.63 23.72 -3.01
N THR A 288 -8.13 24.57 -2.13
CA THR A 288 -7.87 25.98 -2.46
C THR A 288 -6.39 26.25 -2.42
N LEU A 289 -5.83 26.62 -3.57
CA LEU A 289 -4.44 27.06 -3.70
C LEU A 289 -4.34 28.53 -3.35
N GLN A 290 -3.26 28.88 -2.68
CA GLN A 290 -2.92 30.26 -2.36
C GLN A 290 -1.43 30.47 -2.58
N CYS A 291 -1.07 31.58 -3.23
CA CYS A 291 0.32 31.98 -3.37
C CYS A 291 0.53 33.41 -2.92
N GLU A 292 1.50 33.62 -2.03
CA GLU A 292 1.95 34.94 -1.62
C GLU A 292 3.26 35.28 -2.35
N ARG A 293 3.27 36.43 -3.06
CA ARG A 293 4.44 36.96 -3.80
C ARG A 293 5.12 35.95 -4.73
N LYS A 294 4.34 35.05 -5.36
CA LYS A 294 4.82 33.97 -6.24
C LYS A 294 5.86 33.02 -5.62
N THR A 295 6.09 33.13 -4.31
CA THR A 295 7.16 32.41 -3.61
C THR A 295 6.57 31.40 -2.63
N TRP A 296 5.63 31.84 -1.78
CA TRP A 296 5.10 31.01 -0.72
C TRP A 296 3.75 30.43 -1.13
N CYS A 297 3.76 29.18 -1.58
CA CYS A 297 2.56 28.47 -2.01
C CYS A 297 2.00 27.65 -0.84
N THR A 298 0.74 27.89 -0.49
CA THR A 298 -0.01 27.12 0.50
C THR A 298 -1.26 26.53 -0.13
N ILE A 299 -1.79 25.50 0.51
CA ILE A 299 -3.02 24.82 0.09
C ILE A 299 -3.93 24.66 1.29
N ILE A 300 -5.23 24.86 1.05
CA ILE A 300 -6.27 24.72 2.05
C ILE A 300 -7.11 23.50 1.67
N ILE A 301 -7.16 22.53 2.58
CA ILE A 301 -7.87 21.27 2.45
C ILE A 301 -8.76 21.14 3.69
N GLU A 302 -10.08 21.02 3.48
CA GLU A 302 -11.06 20.85 4.57
C GLU A 302 -10.94 21.92 5.68
N GLY A 303 -10.71 23.18 5.29
CA GLY A 303 -10.60 24.31 6.24
C GLY A 303 -9.30 24.35 7.04
N ARG A 304 -8.28 23.58 6.64
CA ARG A 304 -6.95 23.56 7.26
C ARG A 304 -5.89 23.92 6.24
N GLN A 305 -4.82 24.56 6.68
CA GLN A 305 -3.76 25.10 5.84
C GLN A 305 -2.50 24.22 5.88
N TYR A 306 -1.92 23.98 4.70
CA TYR A 306 -0.71 23.19 4.49
C TYR A 306 0.26 23.93 3.55
N ALA A 307 1.54 23.60 3.64
CA ALA A 307 2.56 24.10 2.73
C ALA A 307 2.56 23.28 1.44
N LEU A 308 2.40 23.96 0.30
CA LEU A 308 2.48 23.33 -1.01
C LEU A 308 3.93 23.25 -1.52
N ASN A 309 4.82 24.12 -1.02
CA ASN A 309 6.24 24.10 -1.38
C ASN A 309 7.17 24.29 -0.16
N GLY A 310 8.47 24.01 -0.36
CA GLY A 310 9.48 24.10 0.69
C GLY A 310 9.60 25.49 1.33
N SER A 311 9.49 26.56 0.53
CA SER A 311 9.55 27.94 1.02
C SER A 311 8.40 28.25 1.98
N ALA A 312 7.17 27.84 1.67
CA ALA A 312 6.02 28.03 2.55
C ALA A 312 6.12 27.20 3.84
N LYS A 313 6.61 25.95 3.74
CA LYS A 313 6.91 25.10 4.91
C LYS A 313 7.90 25.79 5.85
N GLY A 314 8.99 26.35 5.32
CA GLY A 314 9.97 27.09 6.10
C GLY A 314 9.42 28.36 6.76
N ARG A 315 8.64 29.15 6.00
CA ARG A 315 8.12 30.46 6.39
C ARG A 315 6.96 30.41 7.39
N TYR A 316 6.01 29.51 7.18
CA TYR A 316 4.78 29.40 7.98
C TYR A 316 4.78 28.19 8.92
N LYS A 317 5.81 27.33 8.87
CA LYS A 317 5.92 26.11 9.69
C LYS A 317 4.76 25.12 9.49
N LEU A 318 4.18 25.12 8.29
CA LEU A 318 3.10 24.21 7.90
C LEU A 318 3.65 22.88 7.40
N GLU A 319 2.91 21.80 7.61
CA GLU A 319 3.22 20.50 6.99
C GLU A 319 2.86 20.47 5.52
N ASN A 320 3.47 19.56 4.74
CA ASN A 320 2.99 19.32 3.38
C ASN A 320 1.79 18.35 3.41
N PRO A 321 0.98 18.29 2.34
CA PRO A 321 -0.16 17.38 2.29
C PRO A 321 0.17 15.88 2.37
N HIS A 322 1.31 15.41 1.85
CA HIS A 322 1.73 14.00 1.94
C HIS A 322 2.08 13.60 3.38
N ASP A 323 2.87 14.42 4.07
CA ASP A 323 3.27 14.25 5.47
C ASP A 323 2.02 14.21 6.36
N ALA A 324 1.06 15.11 6.10
CA ALA A 324 -0.19 15.22 6.86
C ALA A 324 -1.26 14.18 6.50
N GLY A 325 -1.01 13.29 5.52
CA GLY A 325 -1.94 12.21 5.15
C GLY A 325 -3.17 12.70 4.38
N LEU A 326 -3.05 13.83 3.68
CA LEU A 326 -4.13 14.46 2.91
C LEU A 326 -3.96 14.35 1.41
N ALA A 327 -2.77 13.96 0.98
CA ALA A 327 -2.46 13.63 -0.39
C ALA A 327 -1.96 12.19 -0.51
N ILE A 328 -2.22 11.61 -1.66
CA ILE A 328 -1.93 10.22 -2.01
C ILE A 328 -0.42 10.11 -2.28
N LEU A 329 0.26 9.26 -1.52
CA LEU A 329 1.68 9.00 -1.70
C LEU A 329 1.99 8.45 -3.10
N GLY A 330 3.10 8.90 -3.69
CA GLY A 330 3.50 8.51 -5.04
C GLY A 330 2.72 9.18 -6.16
N ILE A 331 1.96 10.25 -5.85
CA ILE A 331 1.34 11.14 -6.84
C ILE A 331 1.89 12.56 -6.63
N SER A 332 2.44 13.16 -7.68
CA SER A 332 3.11 14.47 -7.56
C SER A 332 2.13 15.61 -7.25
N LEU A 333 2.59 16.58 -6.44
CA LEU A 333 1.93 17.86 -6.23
C LEU A 333 2.46 18.97 -7.17
N GLY A 334 3.37 18.63 -8.09
CA GLY A 334 4.09 19.57 -8.96
C GLY A 334 3.19 20.47 -9.78
N ASP A 335 2.12 19.91 -10.36
CA ASP A 335 1.12 20.68 -11.12
C ASP A 335 0.44 21.73 -10.26
N PHE A 336 0.07 21.39 -9.02
CA PHE A 336 -0.57 22.32 -8.10
C PHE A 336 0.41 23.41 -7.63
N ILE A 337 1.71 23.10 -7.48
CA ILE A 337 2.75 24.10 -7.22
C ILE A 337 2.85 25.08 -8.40
N THR A 338 2.83 24.56 -9.63
CA THR A 338 2.92 25.37 -10.86
C THR A 338 1.70 26.28 -11.00
N ILE A 339 0.50 25.72 -10.88
CA ILE A 339 -0.76 26.47 -10.93
C ILE A 339 -0.76 27.57 -9.85
N ALA A 340 -0.30 27.28 -8.62
CA ALA A 340 -0.24 28.27 -7.56
C ALA A 340 0.72 29.43 -7.88
N ARG A 341 1.87 29.17 -8.52
CA ARG A 341 2.86 30.21 -8.89
C ARG A 341 2.40 31.10 -10.03
N GLU A 342 1.48 30.62 -10.86
CA GLU A 342 0.93 31.34 -12.01
C GLU A 342 -0.24 32.27 -11.67
N LEU A 343 -0.81 32.15 -10.46
CA LEU A 343 -1.81 33.09 -9.93
C LEU A 343 -1.23 34.50 -9.75
#